data_AF-A0A009PB39-F1
#
_entry.id   AF-A0A009PB39-F1
#
_cell.length_a   1.000
_cell.length_b   1.000
_cell.length_c   1.000
_cell.angle_alpha   90.00
_cell.angle_beta   90.00
_cell.angle_gamma   90.00
#
_symmetry.space_group_name_H-M   'P 1'
#
loop_
_entity.id
_entity.type
_entity.pdbx_description
1 polymer ?
#
loop_
_entity_poly.entity_id
_entity_poly.type
_entity_poly.pdbx_seq_one_letter_code
_entity_poly.pdbx_strand_id
1 'polypeptide(L)'
;MLSGQRLKVQSGRLRGSVSSKVDEDKDSIEGTVGAGGALVPYAPAHEFGLNGALGVKAHLRTIKQAFGRPISPVQVNIKAHSRNVRFRELRFMRDSLDIVAKIVPKNIDAAIQRGIAGG
;
A
#
# COMPACT_ATOMS: atom_id res chain seq x y z
N MET A 1 -20.62 2.34 5.33
CA MET A 1 -19.28 2.92 5.59
C MET A 1 -18.83 2.45 6.97
N LEU A 2 -17.67 1.79 7.10
CA LEU A 2 -17.11 1.47 8.43
C LEU A 2 -16.55 2.74 9.08
N SER A 3 -17.45 3.58 9.59
CA SER A 3 -17.15 4.74 10.41
C SER A 3 -17.25 4.37 11.88
N GLY A 4 -16.27 3.63 12.38
CA GLY A 4 -16.27 3.21 13.77
C GLY A 4 -15.01 2.44 14.13
N GLN A 5 -14.10 3.11 14.83
CA GLN A 5 -13.02 2.52 15.62
C GLN A 5 -11.75 2.01 14.87
N ARG A 6 -10.68 2.80 15.05
CA ARG A 6 -9.25 2.38 15.12
C ARG A 6 -8.52 1.94 13.85
N LEU A 7 -8.69 2.62 12.72
CA LEU A 7 -7.53 2.76 11.83
C LEU A 7 -6.60 3.79 12.47
N LYS A 8 -5.34 3.43 12.78
CA LYS A 8 -4.28 4.36 13.25
C LYS A 8 -3.89 5.32 12.10
N VAL A 9 -4.86 6.06 11.57
CA VAL A 9 -4.69 6.96 10.43
C VAL A 9 -3.88 8.16 10.90
N GLN A 10 -2.58 8.12 10.63
CA GLN A 10 -1.66 9.25 10.87
C GLN A 10 -1.94 10.41 9.88
N SER A 11 -2.35 10.08 8.65
CA SER A 11 -2.75 11.05 7.62
C SER A 11 -3.67 10.41 6.58
N GLY A 12 -4.38 11.23 5.80
CA GLY A 12 -5.21 10.78 4.67
C GLY A 12 -4.41 10.33 3.44
N ARG A 13 -3.07 10.44 3.44
CA ARG A 13 -2.22 10.18 2.26
C ARG A 13 -2.33 8.76 1.75
N LEU A 14 -2.37 7.77 2.65
CA LEU A 14 -2.52 6.37 2.25
C LEU A 14 -3.87 6.12 1.58
N ARG A 15 -4.95 6.64 2.18
CA ARG A 15 -6.30 6.52 1.59
C ARG A 15 -6.36 7.20 0.22
N GLY A 16 -5.81 8.41 0.10
CA GLY A 16 -5.77 9.13 -1.18
C GLY A 16 -4.84 8.54 -2.23
N SER A 17 -3.97 7.59 -1.85
CA SER A 17 -3.07 6.91 -2.79
C SER A 17 -3.68 5.68 -3.45
N VAL A 18 -4.84 5.24 -2.96
CA VAL A 18 -5.57 4.11 -3.53
C VAL A 18 -6.50 4.64 -4.60
N SER A 19 -6.36 4.13 -5.82
CA SER A 19 -7.24 4.42 -6.94
C SER A 19 -7.87 3.13 -7.47
N SER A 20 -9.07 3.25 -8.02
CA SER A 20 -9.75 2.18 -8.71
C SER A 20 -10.28 2.69 -10.04
N LYS A 21 -10.19 1.85 -11.07
CA LYS A 21 -10.76 2.08 -12.39
C LYS A 21 -11.53 0.85 -12.81
N VAL A 22 -12.71 1.05 -13.38
CA VAL A 22 -13.49 -0.02 -14.02
C VAL A 22 -13.60 0.36 -15.48
N ASP A 23 -13.20 -0.57 -16.34
CA ASP A 23 -13.37 -0.49 -17.79
C ASP A 23 -14.41 -1.55 -18.19
N GLU A 24 -15.51 -1.08 -18.79
CA GLU A 24 -16.61 -1.94 -19.24
C GLU A 24 -16.58 -2.00 -20.77
N ASP A 25 -16.50 -3.22 -21.30
CA ASP A 25 -16.69 -3.54 -22.72
C ASP A 25 -17.90 -4.48 -22.87
N LYS A 26 -18.35 -4.72 -24.10
CA LYS A 26 -19.53 -5.54 -24.41
C LYS A 26 -19.45 -6.95 -23.82
N ASP A 27 -18.26 -7.53 -23.78
CA ASP A 27 -18.04 -8.93 -23.36
C ASP A 27 -17.18 -9.06 -22.10
N SER A 28 -16.71 -7.95 -21.51
CA SER A 28 -15.81 -7.99 -20.34
C SER A 28 -15.91 -6.77 -19.45
N ILE A 29 -15.81 -6.99 -18.14
CA ILE A 29 -15.65 -5.93 -17.14
C ILE A 29 -14.27 -6.12 -16.49
N GLU A 30 -13.39 -5.12 -16.62
CA GLU A 30 -12.06 -5.13 -16.02
C GLU A 30 -11.97 -4.11 -14.88
N GLY A 31 -11.62 -4.57 -13.67
CA GLY A 31 -11.40 -3.73 -12.51
C GLY A 31 -9.92 -3.62 -12.17
N THR A 32 -9.33 -2.43 -12.32
CA THR A 32 -7.96 -2.14 -11.90
C THR A 32 -7.94 -1.42 -10.55
N VAL A 33 -7.11 -1.88 -9.63
CA VAL A 33 -6.82 -1.19 -8.36
C VAL A 33 -5.34 -0.85 -8.32
N GLY A 34 -5.03 0.41 -8.02
CA GLY A 34 -3.67 0.91 -7.85
C GLY A 34 -3.46 1.47 -6.46
N ALA A 35 -2.24 1.33 -5.92
CA ALA A 35 -1.82 2.02 -4.71
C ALA A 35 -0.41 2.60 -4.91
N GLY A 36 -0.20 3.87 -4.58
CA GLY A 36 1.14 4.47 -4.59
C GLY A 36 1.22 5.91 -5.08
N GLY A 37 2.09 6.15 -6.07
CA GLY A 37 2.35 7.48 -6.63
C GLY A 37 3.07 8.43 -5.65
N ALA A 38 2.92 9.74 -5.88
CA ALA A 38 3.56 10.77 -5.07
C ALA A 38 3.12 10.78 -3.60
N LEU A 39 1.94 10.22 -3.30
CA LEU A 39 1.42 10.14 -1.94
C LEU A 39 2.11 9.06 -1.11
N VAL A 40 2.37 7.90 -1.73
CA VAL A 40 2.96 6.71 -1.10
C VAL A 40 4.03 6.09 -2.02
N PRO A 41 5.18 6.77 -2.19
CA PRO A 41 6.23 6.34 -3.14
C PRO A 41 6.92 5.03 -2.75
N TYR A 42 6.76 4.58 -1.50
CA TYR A 42 7.33 3.35 -0.98
C TYR A 42 6.46 2.11 -1.25
N ALA A 43 5.21 2.28 -1.72
CA ALA A 43 4.29 1.15 -1.92
C ALA A 43 4.87 0.05 -2.82
N PRO A 44 5.51 0.33 -3.98
CA PRO A 44 6.07 -0.72 -4.84
C PRO A 44 7.19 -1.51 -4.16
N ALA A 45 8.08 -0.84 -3.45
CA ALA A 45 9.18 -1.49 -2.73
C ALA A 45 8.70 -2.40 -1.59
N HIS A 46 7.55 -2.09 -1.00
CA HIS A 46 6.92 -2.96 -0.01
C HIS A 46 6.11 -4.11 -0.65
N GLU A 47 5.42 -3.85 -1.76
CA GLU A 47 4.62 -4.87 -2.46
C GLU A 47 5.51 -5.98 -3.03
N PHE A 48 6.63 -5.63 -3.68
CA PHE A 48 7.52 -6.57 -4.38
C PHE A 48 8.81 -6.88 -3.62
N GLY A 49 9.05 -6.20 -2.49
CA GLY A 49 10.34 -6.22 -1.84
C GLY A 49 11.39 -5.41 -2.58
N LEU A 50 12.53 -5.19 -1.93
CA LEU A 50 13.66 -4.48 -2.54
C LEU A 50 14.96 -5.02 -1.96
N ASN A 51 15.80 -5.54 -2.85
CA ASN A 51 17.17 -5.93 -2.52
C ASN A 51 18.13 -5.13 -3.40
N GLY A 52 18.72 -4.07 -2.85
CA GLY A 52 19.58 -3.19 -3.63
C GLY A 52 19.87 -1.85 -2.98
N ALA A 53 20.46 -0.95 -3.75
CA ALA A 53 20.80 0.40 -3.34
C ALA A 53 19.59 1.35 -3.42
N LEU A 54 19.30 2.06 -2.33
CA LEU A 54 18.29 3.11 -2.26
C LEU A 54 18.96 4.47 -2.03
N GLY A 55 18.71 5.43 -2.91
CA GLY A 55 19.19 6.80 -2.75
C GLY A 55 18.44 7.54 -1.64
N VAL A 56 19.16 8.02 -0.63
CA VAL A 56 18.62 8.85 0.45
C VAL A 56 19.04 10.29 0.20
N LYS A 57 18.06 11.19 0.10
CA LYS A 57 18.30 12.64 -0.07
C LYS A 57 18.84 13.24 1.23
N ALA A 58 19.59 14.33 1.09
CA ALA A 58 20.03 15.11 2.24
C ALA A 58 18.82 15.60 3.05
N HIS A 59 18.91 15.49 4.38
CA HIS A 59 17.83 15.87 5.30
C HIS A 59 18.36 16.16 6.69
N LEU A 60 17.60 16.94 7.46
CA LEU A 60 17.84 17.12 8.89
C LEU A 60 17.23 15.94 9.65
N ARG A 61 18.02 15.37 10.57
CA ARG A 61 17.57 14.31 11.47
C ARG A 61 17.79 14.72 12.91
N THR A 62 16.76 14.60 13.72
CA THR A 62 16.89 14.68 15.18
C THR A 62 17.37 13.35 15.73
N ILE A 63 18.53 13.34 16.37
CA ILE A 63 19.13 12.17 17.00
C ILE A 63 18.94 12.30 18.52
N LYS A 64 18.38 11.25 19.14
CA LYS A 64 18.16 11.16 20.60
C LYS A 64 19.12 10.18 21.28
N GLN A 65 19.93 9.47 20.49
CA GLN A 65 20.83 8.43 20.97
C GLN A 65 22.08 8.37 20.10
N ALA A 66 23.26 8.31 20.72
CA ALA A 66 24.54 8.12 20.04
C ALA A 66 25.31 6.98 20.72
N PHE A 67 25.88 6.06 19.93
CA PHE A 67 26.64 4.91 20.43
C PHE A 67 25.92 4.10 21.52
N GLY A 68 24.60 3.91 21.36
CA GLY A 68 23.79 3.17 22.34
C GLY A 68 23.36 3.96 23.57
N ARG A 69 23.84 5.20 23.77
CA ARG A 69 23.54 6.02 24.95
C ARG A 69 22.56 7.15 24.61
N PRO A 70 21.55 7.40 25.45
CA PRO A 70 20.65 8.53 25.27
C PRO A 70 21.43 9.83 25.37
N ILE A 71 21.09 10.78 24.50
CA ILE A 71 21.66 12.13 24.50
C ILE A 71 20.51 13.15 24.46
N SER A 72 20.79 14.39 24.87
CA SER A 72 19.89 15.50 24.57
C SER A 72 19.65 15.57 23.06
N PRO A 73 18.39 15.73 22.59
CA PRO A 73 18.09 15.71 21.16
C PRO A 73 18.89 16.78 20.40
N VAL A 74 19.68 16.36 19.40
CA VAL A 74 20.43 17.26 18.52
C VAL A 74 19.96 17.09 17.08
N GLN A 75 19.85 18.20 16.35
CA GLN A 75 19.60 18.17 14.90
C GLN A 75 20.93 18.04 14.14
N VAL A 76 21.02 17.04 13.27
CA VAL A 76 22.21 16.78 12.45
C VAL A 76 21.82 16.83 10.98
N ASN A 77 22.65 17.49 10.17
CA ASN A 77 22.50 17.50 8.73
C ASN A 77 23.11 16.22 8.13
N ILE A 78 22.26 15.39 7.54
CA ILE A 78 22.67 14.15 6.90
C ILE A 78 22.86 14.42 5.41
N LYS A 79 24.06 14.17 4.88
CA LYS A 79 24.36 14.27 3.45
C LYS A 79 23.62 13.19 2.65
N ALA A 80 23.37 13.47 1.38
CA ALA A 80 22.81 12.47 0.48
C ALA A 80 23.76 11.27 0.37
N HIS A 81 23.22 10.05 0.44
CA HIS A 81 24.00 8.82 0.40
C HIS A 81 23.16 7.67 -0.14
N SER A 82 23.84 6.61 -0.59
CA SER A 82 23.19 5.35 -0.96
C SER A 82 23.10 4.44 0.26
N ARG A 83 21.93 3.81 0.45
CA ARG A 83 21.69 2.82 1.49
C ARG A 83 21.36 1.48 0.85
N ASN A 84 22.17 0.45 1.13
CA ASN A 84 21.82 -0.92 0.76
C ASN A 84 20.68 -1.41 1.66
N VAL A 85 19.60 -1.86 1.03
CA VAL A 85 18.41 -2.37 1.71
C VAL A 85 18.09 -3.78 1.25
N ARG A 86 17.51 -4.56 2.17
CA ARG A 86 17.01 -5.90 1.90
C ARG A 86 15.67 -6.07 2.59
N PHE A 87 14.61 -5.63 1.92
CA PHE A 87 13.23 -5.78 2.36
C PHE A 87 12.60 -6.98 1.66
N ARG A 88 11.94 -7.84 2.43
CA ARG A 88 11.06 -8.88 1.88
C ARG A 88 9.76 -8.23 1.41
N GLU A 89 9.15 -8.79 0.37
CA GLU A 89 7.79 -8.44 -0.04
C GLU A 89 6.78 -8.62 1.10
N LEU A 90 5.78 -7.73 1.13
CA LEU A 90 4.61 -7.82 2.02
C LEU A 90 3.35 -8.33 1.29
N ARG A 91 3.33 -8.29 -0.05
CA ARG A 91 2.24 -8.80 -0.91
C ARG A 91 0.82 -8.31 -0.56
N PHE A 92 0.69 -7.10 -0.04
CA PHE A 92 -0.58 -6.63 0.48
C PHE A 92 -1.66 -6.46 -0.60
N MET A 93 -1.28 -6.10 -1.84
CA MET A 93 -2.23 -5.98 -2.95
C MET A 93 -2.57 -7.34 -3.54
N ARG A 94 -1.55 -8.14 -3.86
CA ARG A 94 -1.75 -9.46 -4.47
C ARG A 94 -2.56 -10.39 -3.60
N ASP A 95 -2.29 -10.43 -2.30
CA ASP A 95 -3.04 -11.28 -1.38
C ASP A 95 -4.50 -10.80 -1.25
N SER A 96 -4.73 -9.48 -1.32
CA SER A 96 -6.10 -8.94 -1.36
C SER A 96 -6.84 -9.37 -2.63
N LEU A 97 -6.19 -9.34 -3.80
CA LEU A 97 -6.76 -9.82 -5.05
C LEU A 97 -7.04 -11.32 -5.01
N ASP A 98 -6.13 -12.13 -4.45
CA ASP A 98 -6.32 -13.58 -4.30
C ASP A 98 -7.52 -13.91 -3.41
N ILE A 99 -7.78 -13.11 -2.37
CA ILE A 99 -8.97 -13.24 -1.52
C ILE A 99 -10.22 -12.86 -2.30
N VAL A 100 -10.21 -11.73 -2.99
CA VAL A 100 -11.35 -11.23 -3.77
C VAL A 100 -11.71 -12.19 -4.90
N ALA A 101 -10.72 -12.74 -5.61
CA ALA A 101 -10.89 -13.69 -6.71
C ALA A 101 -11.61 -14.98 -6.27
N LYS A 102 -11.51 -15.38 -5.00
CA LYS A 102 -12.20 -16.56 -4.46
C LYS A 102 -13.66 -16.29 -4.07
N ILE A 103 -13.99 -15.03 -3.78
CA ILE A 103 -15.27 -14.64 -3.19
C ILE A 103 -16.21 -14.07 -4.26
N VAL A 104 -15.70 -13.17 -5.11
CA VAL A 104 -16.54 -12.40 -6.04
C VAL A 104 -17.24 -13.28 -7.08
N PRO A 105 -16.59 -14.27 -7.75
CA PRO A 105 -17.28 -15.12 -8.71
C PRO A 105 -18.46 -15.88 -8.10
N LYS A 106 -18.27 -16.44 -6.89
CA LYS A 106 -19.35 -17.15 -6.17
C LYS A 106 -20.54 -16.25 -5.86
N ASN A 107 -20.27 -14.99 -5.50
CA ASN A 107 -21.32 -14.01 -5.23
C ASN A 107 -22.05 -13.59 -6.50
N ILE A 108 -21.34 -13.47 -7.62
CA ILE A 108 -21.92 -13.20 -8.94
C ILE A 108 -22.82 -14.37 -9.36
N ASP A 109 -22.34 -15.61 -9.29
CA ASP A 109 -23.13 -16.81 -9.62
C ASP A 109 -24.40 -16.91 -8.77
N ALA A 110 -24.28 -16.69 -7.46
CA ALA A 110 -25.43 -16.69 -6.55
C ALA A 110 -26.40 -15.52 -6.80
N ALA A 111 -25.93 -14.38 -7.30
CA ALA A 111 -26.79 -13.27 -7.69
C ALA A 111 -27.53 -13.59 -9.01
N ILE A 112 -26.86 -14.20 -9.99
CA ILE A 112 -27.46 -14.66 -11.24
C ILE A 112 -28.55 -15.69 -10.96
N GLN A 113 -28.27 -16.71 -10.14
CA GLN A 113 -29.26 -17.74 -9.78
C GLN A 113 -30.49 -17.16 -9.09
N ARG A 114 -30.32 -16.18 -8.18
CA ARG A 114 -31.45 -15.47 -7.56
C ARG A 114 -32.27 -14.67 -8.57
N GLY A 115 -31.61 -14.04 -9.54
CA GLY A 115 -32.29 -13.30 -10.63
C GLY A 115 -33.10 -14.22 -11.53
N ILE A 116 -32.61 -15.44 -11.81
CA ILE A 116 -33.31 -16.44 -12.62
C ILE A 116 -34.50 -17.05 -11.84
N ALA A 117 -34.33 -17.35 -10.55
CA ALA A 117 -35.36 -18.01 -9.74
C ALA A 117 -36.47 -17.08 -9.23
N GLY A 118 -36.23 -15.76 -9.22
CA GLY A 118 -37.20 -14.74 -8.80
C GLY A 118 -37.95 -14.06 -9.95
N GLY A 119 -37.71 -14.47 -11.20
CA GLY A 119 -38.39 -13.99 -12.41
C GLY A 119 -39.51 -14.92 -12.86
#